data_AF-A0A1F5ADE5-F1
#
_entry.id   AF-A0A1F5ADE5-F1
#
_cell.length_a   1.000
_cell.length_b   1.000
_cell.length_c   1.000
_cell.angle_alpha   90.00
_cell.angle_beta   90.00
_cell.angle_gamma   90.00
#
_symmetry.space_group_name_H-M   'P 1'
#
loop_
_entity.id
_entity.type
_entity.pdbx_description
1 polymer ?
#
loop_
_entity_poly.entity_id
_entity_poly.type
_entity_poly.pdbx_seq_one_letter_code
_entity_poly.pdbx_strand_id
1 'polypeptide(L)'
;MKGAFCVNEWLIERGWLSVKERPSKPTSLDDLPVDWAKTRAWAWGGYYARVFLNVEGREPKGVIPSGEYETVRDELLAELKAVRGPMGETWETKVIKPQEYFEELEGEYPDLMVYFDDLYWRSAGTLGHGTMYLPENDTGPDDAVHSQQGIYILYDPKAPRGEKRDADILDIAPTVLDIMGLAIPPRLKGKVLRP
;
A
#
# COMPACT_ATOMS: atom_id res chain seq x y z
N MET A 1 8.83 0.32 -13.48
CA MET A 1 7.46 0.84 -13.33
C MET A 1 6.84 1.00 -14.72
N LYS A 2 5.54 0.72 -14.88
CA LYS A 2 4.79 0.85 -16.15
C LYS A 2 3.85 2.06 -16.19
N GLY A 3 3.36 2.51 -15.04
CA GLY A 3 2.41 3.63 -14.90
C GLY A 3 1.69 3.60 -13.55
N ALA A 4 0.56 4.28 -13.46
CA ALA A 4 -0.31 4.26 -12.29
C ALA A 4 -1.74 3.83 -12.65
N PHE A 5 -2.36 3.06 -11.76
CA PHE A 5 -3.76 2.65 -11.84
C PHE A 5 -4.62 3.57 -10.97
N CYS A 6 -5.66 4.16 -11.54
CA CYS A 6 -6.58 5.07 -10.86
C CYS A 6 -7.55 4.29 -9.95
N VAL A 7 -7.09 3.87 -8.77
CA VAL A 7 -7.86 2.98 -7.89
C VAL A 7 -9.21 3.56 -7.49
N ASN A 8 -9.29 4.87 -7.24
CA ASN A 8 -10.56 5.50 -6.85
C ASN A 8 -11.50 5.69 -8.05
N GLU A 9 -10.98 5.88 -9.28
CA GLU A 9 -11.82 5.86 -10.48
C GLU A 9 -12.47 4.49 -10.66
N TRP A 10 -11.68 3.42 -10.48
CA TRP A 10 -12.15 2.04 -10.55
C TRP A 10 -13.16 1.73 -9.44
N LEU A 11 -12.91 2.15 -8.20
CA LEU A 11 -13.86 1.97 -7.10
C LEU A 11 -15.19 2.67 -7.38
N ILE A 12 -15.20 3.83 -8.04
CA ILE A 12 -16.46 4.48 -8.45
C ILE A 12 -17.15 3.68 -9.56
N GLU A 13 -16.42 3.24 -10.59
CA GLU A 13 -16.99 2.45 -11.70
C GLU A 13 -17.65 1.15 -11.20
N ARG A 14 -17.03 0.50 -10.21
CA ARG A 14 -17.52 -0.72 -9.58
C ARG A 14 -18.60 -0.49 -8.51
N GLY A 15 -18.91 0.76 -8.17
CA GLY A 15 -19.93 1.11 -7.18
C GLY A 15 -19.49 0.97 -5.71
N TRP A 16 -18.18 0.90 -5.45
CA TRP A 16 -17.62 0.88 -4.10
C TRP A 16 -17.50 2.27 -3.48
N LEU A 17 -17.16 3.27 -4.31
CA LEU A 17 -16.98 4.67 -3.90
C LEU A 17 -18.03 5.56 -4.56
N SER A 18 -18.60 6.50 -3.80
CA SER A 18 -19.58 7.46 -4.30
C SER A 18 -19.15 8.89 -3.96
N VAL A 19 -19.11 9.75 -4.98
CA VAL A 19 -18.86 11.20 -4.82
C VAL A 19 -20.10 11.97 -5.26
N LYS A 20 -20.43 13.07 -4.57
CA LYS A 20 -21.60 13.90 -4.91
C LYS A 20 -21.41 14.62 -6.25
N GLU A 21 -20.17 14.96 -6.56
CA GLU A 21 -19.79 15.63 -7.80
C GLU A 21 -18.44 15.06 -8.25
N ARG A 22 -18.33 14.74 -9.55
CA ARG A 22 -17.07 14.32 -10.14
C ARG A 22 -16.22 15.56 -10.44
N PRO A 23 -14.93 15.58 -10.03
CA PRO A 23 -14.08 16.72 -10.34
C PRO A 23 -13.78 16.80 -11.84
N SER A 24 -13.62 18.04 -12.32
CA SER A 24 -13.27 18.35 -13.72
C SER A 24 -11.76 18.37 -13.98
N LYS A 25 -10.94 18.22 -12.94
CA LYS A 25 -9.48 18.18 -12.98
C LYS A 25 -8.95 17.20 -11.92
N PRO A 26 -7.71 16.69 -12.05
CA PRO A 26 -7.10 15.86 -11.02
C PRO A 26 -7.21 16.50 -9.63
N THR A 27 -7.87 15.80 -8.70
CA THR A 27 -8.20 16.29 -7.36
C THR A 27 -8.04 15.17 -6.34
N SER A 28 -7.48 15.47 -5.16
CA SER A 28 -7.39 14.51 -4.06
C SER A 28 -8.77 14.11 -3.56
N LEU A 29 -8.91 12.87 -3.07
CA LEU A 29 -10.16 12.43 -2.46
C LEU A 29 -10.55 13.27 -1.23
N ASP A 30 -9.55 13.74 -0.48
CA ASP A 30 -9.73 14.59 0.72
C ASP A 30 -10.39 15.93 0.40
N ASP A 31 -10.20 16.43 -0.83
CA ASP A 31 -10.74 17.70 -1.30
C ASP A 31 -12.12 17.54 -1.97
N LEU A 32 -12.67 16.31 -2.02
CA LEU A 32 -13.91 16.00 -2.72
C LEU A 32 -15.10 15.83 -1.77
N PRO A 33 -16.31 16.22 -2.21
CA PRO A 33 -17.53 15.96 -1.47
C PRO A 33 -17.95 14.48 -1.62
N VAL A 34 -17.30 13.58 -0.87
CA VAL A 34 -17.64 12.14 -0.85
C VAL A 34 -19.04 11.92 -0.25
N ASP A 35 -19.86 11.08 -0.90
CA ASP A 35 -21.15 10.62 -0.39
C ASP A 35 -20.93 9.37 0.48
N TRP A 36 -20.46 9.60 1.72
CA TRP A 36 -20.14 8.53 2.67
C TRP A 36 -21.32 7.59 2.98
N ALA A 37 -22.56 8.08 2.89
CA ALA A 37 -23.76 7.27 3.12
C ALA A 37 -24.03 6.24 1.99
N LYS A 38 -23.27 6.32 0.89
CA LYS A 38 -23.34 5.37 -0.24
C LYS A 38 -21.98 4.76 -0.58
N THR A 39 -20.95 5.10 0.18
CA THR A 39 -19.59 4.62 -0.06
C THR A 39 -19.31 3.42 0.82
N ARG A 40 -19.02 2.28 0.20
CA ARG A 40 -18.62 1.04 0.89
C ARG A 40 -17.10 0.98 1.11
N ALA A 41 -16.32 1.49 0.16
CA ALA A 41 -14.87 1.49 0.26
C ALA A 41 -14.25 2.71 -0.42
N TRP A 42 -13.06 3.09 0.03
CA TRP A 42 -12.21 4.10 -0.60
C TRP A 42 -10.75 3.69 -0.48
N ALA A 43 -9.88 4.28 -1.30
CA ALA A 43 -8.47 3.96 -1.28
C ALA A 43 -7.60 5.21 -1.18
N TRP A 44 -6.52 5.08 -0.41
CA TRP A 44 -5.40 6.01 -0.44
C TRP A 44 -4.29 5.46 -1.34
N GLY A 45 -3.91 6.26 -2.33
CA GLY A 45 -2.89 5.92 -3.33
C GLY A 45 -1.45 5.99 -2.83
N GLY A 46 -0.51 5.78 -3.75
CA GLY A 46 0.93 5.75 -3.54
C GLY A 46 1.59 4.58 -4.28
N TYR A 47 2.71 4.09 -3.76
CA TYR A 47 3.42 2.92 -4.30
C TYR A 47 2.57 1.64 -4.35
N TYR A 48 1.63 1.52 -3.40
CA TYR A 48 0.61 0.50 -3.33
C TYR A 48 -0.69 1.18 -2.82
N ALA A 49 -1.84 0.58 -3.07
CA ALA A 49 -3.10 1.11 -2.55
C ALA A 49 -3.35 0.64 -1.12
N ARG A 50 -3.79 1.56 -0.26
CA ARG A 50 -4.34 1.28 1.06
C ARG A 50 -5.84 1.45 0.97
N VAL A 51 -6.58 0.35 1.06
CA VAL A 51 -8.05 0.35 0.90
C VAL A 51 -8.70 0.27 2.27
N PHE A 52 -9.71 1.10 2.47
CA PHE A 52 -10.47 1.20 3.71
C PHE A 52 -11.95 0.94 3.41
N LEU A 53 -12.57 0.10 4.22
CA LEU A 53 -13.99 -0.22 4.22
C LEU A 53 -14.73 0.74 5.17
N ASN A 54 -15.96 1.09 4.82
CA ASN A 54 -16.81 1.97 5.62
C ASN A 54 -17.79 1.13 6.45
N VAL A 55 -17.33 0.68 7.62
CA VAL A 55 -17.96 -0.31 8.49
C VAL A 55 -18.79 0.37 9.58
N GLU A 56 -20.01 -0.13 9.78
CA GLU A 56 -20.92 0.33 10.83
C GLU A 56 -20.29 0.21 12.22
N GLY A 57 -20.33 1.30 12.98
CA GLY A 57 -19.78 1.38 14.34
C GLY A 57 -18.26 1.59 14.40
N ARG A 58 -17.54 1.47 13.28
CA ARG A 58 -16.12 1.86 13.16
C ARG A 58 -15.98 3.23 12.50
N GLU A 59 -16.63 3.44 11.37
CA GLU A 59 -16.66 4.73 10.69
C GLU A 59 -17.92 5.54 11.07
N PRO A 60 -17.84 6.89 11.15
CA PRO A 60 -18.99 7.72 11.55
C PRO A 60 -20.24 7.58 10.68
N LYS A 61 -20.06 7.17 9.42
CA LYS A 61 -21.14 6.93 8.45
C LYS A 61 -20.99 5.54 7.82
N GLY A 62 -20.54 4.57 8.61
CA GLY A 62 -20.43 3.17 8.19
C GLY A 62 -21.70 2.65 7.54
N VAL A 63 -21.56 1.95 6.42
CA VAL A 63 -22.67 1.37 5.65
C VAL A 63 -22.54 -0.14 5.46
N ILE A 64 -21.37 -0.70 5.78
CA ILE A 64 -21.15 -2.14 5.79
C ILE A 64 -21.50 -2.63 7.20
N PRO A 65 -22.52 -3.50 7.35
CA PRO A 65 -22.82 -4.10 8.64
C PRO A 65 -21.57 -4.78 9.23
N SER A 66 -21.30 -4.56 10.52
CA SER A 66 -20.09 -5.08 11.16
C SER A 66 -19.96 -6.60 11.08
N GLY A 67 -21.08 -7.33 11.11
CA GLY A 67 -21.14 -8.78 10.92
C GLY A 67 -20.84 -9.26 9.49
N GLU A 68 -20.90 -8.38 8.49
CA GLU A 68 -20.60 -8.67 7.09
C GLU A 68 -19.19 -8.22 6.68
N TYR A 69 -18.44 -7.61 7.59
CA TYR A 69 -17.12 -7.01 7.32
C TYR A 69 -16.18 -7.94 6.56
N GLU A 70 -15.95 -9.17 7.04
CA GLU A 70 -15.01 -10.10 6.38
C GLU A 70 -15.53 -10.55 5.01
N THR A 71 -16.84 -10.82 4.89
CA THR A 71 -17.45 -11.20 3.60
C THR A 71 -17.27 -10.11 2.55
N VAL A 72 -17.55 -8.85 2.93
CA VAL A 72 -17.39 -7.69 2.03
C VAL A 72 -15.92 -7.41 1.73
N ARG A 73 -15.03 -7.62 2.71
CA ARG A 73 -13.59 -7.52 2.51
C ARG A 73 -13.07 -8.54 1.50
N ASP A 74 -13.55 -9.78 1.58
CA ASP A 74 -13.18 -10.86 0.65
C ASP A 74 -13.76 -10.64 -0.75
N GLU A 75 -14.98 -10.10 -0.85
CA GLU A 75 -15.59 -9.66 -2.12
C GLU A 75 -14.68 -8.63 -2.82
N LEU A 76 -14.36 -7.53 -2.14
CA LEU A 76 -13.52 -6.48 -2.71
C LEU A 76 -12.10 -6.97 -3.03
N LEU A 77 -11.52 -7.82 -2.18
CA LEU A 77 -10.23 -8.46 -2.43
C LEU A 77 -10.24 -9.25 -3.74
N ALA A 78 -11.28 -10.06 -3.97
CA ALA A 78 -11.41 -10.84 -5.19
C ALA A 78 -11.56 -9.95 -6.43
N GLU A 79 -12.34 -8.88 -6.35
CA GLU A 79 -12.48 -7.92 -7.45
C GLU A 79 -11.16 -7.20 -7.78
N LEU A 80 -10.44 -6.74 -6.75
CA LEU A 80 -9.14 -6.07 -6.92
C LEU A 80 -8.09 -7.01 -7.53
N LYS A 81 -8.08 -8.29 -7.15
CA LYS A 81 -7.22 -9.31 -7.77
C LYS A 81 -7.57 -9.57 -9.24
N ALA A 82 -8.82 -9.38 -9.63
CA ALA A 82 -9.29 -9.61 -11.00
C ALA A 82 -9.04 -8.42 -11.94
N VAL A 83 -8.55 -7.28 -11.44
CA VAL A 83 -8.17 -6.12 -12.26
C VAL A 83 -7.16 -6.55 -13.33
N ARG A 84 -7.44 -6.14 -14.56
CA ARG A 84 -6.61 -6.38 -15.74
C ARG A 84 -5.82 -5.11 -16.07
N GLY A 85 -4.79 -5.25 -16.89
CA GLY A 85 -4.08 -4.09 -17.41
C GLY A 85 -4.74 -3.40 -18.59
N PRO A 86 -4.12 -2.31 -19.08
CA PRO A 86 -4.68 -1.48 -20.16
C PRO A 86 -4.88 -2.23 -21.47
N MET A 87 -4.17 -3.34 -21.71
CA MET A 87 -4.34 -4.18 -22.90
C MET A 87 -5.20 -5.42 -22.62
N GLY A 88 -5.83 -5.49 -21.44
CA GLY A 88 -6.62 -6.63 -20.97
C GLY A 88 -5.76 -7.77 -20.42
N GLU A 89 -4.45 -7.57 -20.23
CA GLU A 89 -3.55 -8.59 -19.71
C GLU A 89 -3.85 -8.92 -18.24
N THR A 90 -3.56 -10.16 -17.84
CA THR A 90 -3.57 -10.54 -16.43
C THR A 90 -2.46 -9.82 -15.69
N TRP A 91 -2.80 -9.21 -14.57
CA TRP A 91 -1.82 -8.70 -13.61
C TRP A 91 -1.58 -9.70 -12.49
N GLU A 92 -0.33 -9.78 -12.04
CA GLU A 92 0.06 -10.51 -10.83
C GLU A 92 -0.20 -9.65 -9.58
N THR A 93 -1.43 -9.18 -9.43
CA THR A 93 -1.82 -8.29 -8.33
C THR A 93 -1.84 -9.03 -7.00
N LYS A 94 -1.08 -8.52 -6.02
CA LYS A 94 -1.10 -9.01 -4.64
C LYS A 94 -2.03 -8.14 -3.81
N VAL A 95 -3.02 -8.77 -3.19
CA VAL A 95 -3.91 -8.13 -2.22
C VAL A 95 -3.72 -8.84 -0.89
N ILE A 96 -3.36 -8.07 0.14
CA ILE A 96 -2.93 -8.56 1.44
C ILE A 96 -3.84 -7.97 2.51
N LYS A 97 -4.26 -8.81 3.46
CA LYS A 97 -4.86 -8.37 4.71
C LYS A 97 -3.72 -8.12 5.72
N PRO A 98 -3.63 -6.97 6.40
CA PRO A 98 -2.49 -6.71 7.29
C PRO A 98 -2.27 -7.78 8.37
N GLN A 99 -3.37 -8.39 8.87
CA GLN A 99 -3.32 -9.46 9.87
C GLN A 99 -2.55 -10.71 9.41
N GLU A 100 -2.33 -10.90 8.09
CA GLU A 100 -1.56 -12.02 7.55
C GLU A 100 -0.04 -11.84 7.71
N TYR A 101 0.43 -10.60 7.90
CA TYR A 101 1.87 -10.26 7.91
C TYR A 101 2.33 -9.58 9.20
N PHE A 102 1.41 -8.97 9.95
CA PHE A 102 1.72 -8.27 11.19
C PHE A 102 1.07 -9.00 12.36
N GLU A 103 1.89 -9.44 13.31
CA GLU A 103 1.46 -10.09 14.55
C GLU A 103 0.63 -9.14 15.43
N GLU A 104 1.02 -7.87 15.44
CA GLU A 104 0.37 -6.81 16.19
C GLU A 104 0.06 -5.65 15.22
N LEU A 105 -1.19 -5.18 15.27
CA LEU A 105 -1.65 -4.04 14.49
C LEU A 105 -1.97 -2.90 15.46
N GLU A 106 -1.30 -1.77 15.27
CA GLU A 106 -1.49 -0.57 16.08
C GLU A 106 -1.97 0.60 15.20
N GLY A 107 -2.78 1.48 15.80
CA GLY A 107 -3.27 2.69 15.14
C GLY A 107 -4.30 2.44 14.05
N GLU A 108 -4.36 3.36 13.09
CA GLU A 108 -5.23 3.27 11.91
C GLU A 108 -4.49 2.55 10.79
N TYR A 109 -5.01 1.39 10.38
CA TYR A 109 -4.43 0.55 9.34
C TYR A 109 -5.47 0.26 8.25
N PRO A 110 -5.04 0.00 7.00
CA PRO A 110 -5.96 -0.32 5.91
C PRO A 110 -6.61 -1.69 6.09
N ASP A 111 -7.79 -1.89 5.53
CA ASP A 111 -8.41 -3.21 5.49
C ASP A 111 -7.73 -4.13 4.49
N LEU A 112 -7.24 -3.57 3.38
CA LEU A 112 -6.48 -4.26 2.34
C LEU A 112 -5.30 -3.42 1.85
N MET A 113 -4.17 -4.08 1.62
CA MET A 113 -3.00 -3.52 0.95
C MET A 113 -2.90 -4.11 -0.45
N VAL A 114 -2.88 -3.28 -1.49
CA VAL A 114 -2.97 -3.71 -2.89
C VAL A 114 -1.74 -3.30 -3.67
N TYR A 115 -1.02 -4.29 -4.19
CA TYR A 115 0.17 -4.14 -5.01
C TYR A 115 -0.18 -4.55 -6.44
N PHE A 116 -0.54 -3.57 -7.27
CA PHE A 116 -0.98 -3.82 -8.65
C PHE A 116 0.17 -4.36 -9.50
N ASP A 117 -0.06 -5.52 -10.13
CA ASP A 117 0.92 -6.24 -10.95
C ASP A 117 2.29 -6.32 -10.26
N ASP A 118 2.35 -6.83 -9.03
CA ASP A 118 3.58 -6.94 -8.24
C ASP A 118 4.47 -5.66 -8.21
N LEU A 119 3.88 -4.50 -7.87
CA LEU A 119 4.52 -3.18 -7.83
C LEU A 119 4.94 -2.59 -9.19
N TYR A 120 4.65 -3.25 -10.32
CA TYR A 120 4.91 -2.65 -11.63
C TYR A 120 3.99 -1.46 -11.93
N TRP A 121 2.81 -1.40 -11.29
CA TRP A 121 1.87 -0.29 -11.37
C TRP A 121 1.66 0.37 -10.00
N ARG A 122 1.75 1.70 -9.96
CA ARG A 122 1.38 2.48 -8.77
C ARG A 122 -0.14 2.56 -8.61
N SER A 123 -0.57 3.05 -7.46
CA SER A 123 -1.96 3.40 -7.19
C SER A 123 -2.12 4.93 -7.20
N ALA A 124 -2.82 5.47 -8.18
CA ALA A 124 -3.22 6.88 -8.20
C ALA A 124 -4.49 7.06 -7.35
N GLY A 125 -4.38 7.85 -6.29
CA GLY A 125 -5.48 8.10 -5.34
C GLY A 125 -6.36 9.27 -5.74
N THR A 126 -5.89 10.13 -6.65
CA THR A 126 -6.65 11.27 -7.15
C THR A 126 -7.74 10.85 -8.16
N LEU A 127 -8.76 11.70 -8.30
CA LEU A 127 -9.90 11.53 -9.21
C LEU A 127 -9.95 12.67 -10.24
N GLY A 128 -10.69 12.48 -11.33
CA GLY A 128 -10.89 13.48 -12.38
C GLY A 128 -9.94 13.32 -13.56
N HIS A 129 -9.36 12.13 -13.73
CA HIS A 129 -8.44 11.83 -14.83
C HIS A 129 -9.15 11.41 -16.13
N GLY A 130 -10.37 10.88 -16.01
CA GLY A 130 -11.13 10.37 -17.17
C GLY A 130 -10.55 9.09 -17.79
N THR A 131 -9.61 8.44 -17.12
CA THR A 131 -8.97 7.18 -17.51
C THR A 131 -8.67 6.33 -16.26
N MET A 132 -8.60 5.01 -16.45
CA MET A 132 -8.19 4.06 -15.39
C MET A 132 -6.68 3.92 -15.27
N TYR A 133 -5.92 4.33 -16.29
CA TYR A 133 -4.47 4.17 -16.35
C TYR A 133 -3.81 5.49 -16.71
N LEU A 134 -2.78 5.84 -15.95
CA LEU A 134 -1.92 6.98 -16.17
C LEU A 134 -0.53 6.51 -16.61
N PRO A 135 0.12 7.22 -17.55
CA PRO A 135 1.50 6.91 -17.94
C PRO A 135 2.50 7.21 -16.83
N GLU A 136 2.18 8.13 -15.93
CA GLU A 136 3.05 8.63 -14.86
C GLU A 136 2.28 8.76 -13.54
N ASN A 137 2.99 9.15 -12.48
CA ASN A 137 2.44 9.35 -11.14
C ASN A 137 1.50 10.57 -11.08
N ASP A 138 0.49 10.50 -10.20
CA ASP A 138 -0.60 11.49 -10.13
C ASP A 138 -0.28 12.73 -9.28
N THR A 139 0.82 12.70 -8.53
CA THR A 139 1.25 13.74 -7.59
C THR A 139 2.57 14.42 -7.98
N GLY A 140 3.10 14.10 -9.16
CA GLY A 140 4.36 14.65 -9.69
C GLY A 140 5.40 13.58 -10.00
N PRO A 141 6.52 13.95 -10.64
CA PRO A 141 7.53 13.02 -11.11
C PRO A 141 8.20 12.30 -9.94
N ASP A 142 8.24 10.97 -10.02
CA ASP A 142 8.92 10.11 -9.06
C ASP A 142 9.32 8.81 -9.75
N ASP A 143 10.60 8.70 -10.07
CA ASP A 143 11.18 7.61 -10.86
C ASP A 143 11.56 6.39 -10.02
N ALA A 144 11.38 6.44 -8.69
CA ALA A 144 11.69 5.32 -7.80
C ALA A 144 10.46 4.43 -7.57
N VAL A 145 10.66 3.13 -7.31
CA VAL A 145 9.58 2.24 -6.81
C VAL A 145 10.12 1.39 -5.69
N HIS A 146 9.22 0.98 -4.80
CA HIS A 146 9.54 0.01 -3.77
C HIS A 146 9.98 -1.31 -4.39
N SER A 147 10.96 -1.94 -3.75
CA SER A 147 11.38 -3.31 -4.00
C SER A 147 11.40 -4.02 -2.65
N GLN A 148 11.04 -5.30 -2.64
CA GLN A 148 11.22 -6.13 -1.44
C GLN A 148 12.70 -6.39 -1.14
N GLN A 149 13.55 -6.33 -2.17
CA GLN A 149 14.99 -6.52 -2.04
C GLN A 149 15.68 -5.15 -2.02
N GLY A 150 16.46 -4.89 -0.97
CA GLY A 150 17.25 -3.68 -0.80
C GLY A 150 18.76 -3.95 -0.84
N ILE A 151 19.56 -2.89 -0.69
CA ILE A 151 21.01 -2.99 -0.57
C ILE A 151 21.42 -2.33 0.74
N TYR A 152 22.21 -3.05 1.54
CA TYR A 152 22.87 -2.54 2.73
C TYR A 152 24.37 -2.78 2.60
N ILE A 153 25.17 -1.75 2.88
CA ILE A 153 26.63 -1.81 2.82
C ILE A 153 27.17 -1.35 4.17
N LEU A 154 27.85 -2.25 4.87
CA LEU A 154 28.62 -1.92 6.06
C LEU A 154 30.10 -1.92 5.69
N TYR A 155 30.78 -0.81 5.98
CA TYR A 155 32.22 -0.66 5.76
C TYR A 155 32.94 -0.52 7.09
N ASP A 156 33.86 -1.44 7.37
CA ASP A 156 34.79 -1.36 8.49
C ASP A 156 36.23 -1.23 7.95
N PRO A 157 36.94 -0.11 8.19
CA PRO A 157 38.31 0.08 7.72
C PRO A 157 39.31 -0.91 8.34
N LYS A 158 38.95 -1.61 9.42
CA LYS A 158 39.76 -2.65 10.06
C LYS A 158 39.49 -4.04 9.48
N ALA A 159 38.46 -4.21 8.66
CA ALA A 159 38.09 -5.45 7.99
C ALA A 159 38.48 -5.39 6.50
N PRO A 160 39.66 -5.88 6.11
CA PRO A 160 40.21 -5.69 4.76
C PRO A 160 39.53 -6.55 3.68
N ARG A 161 38.56 -7.40 4.04
CA ARG A 161 37.79 -8.24 3.12
C ARG A 161 36.31 -8.04 3.36
N GLY A 162 35.57 -7.75 2.30
CA GLY A 162 34.11 -7.74 2.31
C GLY A 162 33.55 -9.09 1.88
N GLU A 163 32.31 -9.34 2.27
CA GLU A 163 31.53 -10.48 1.80
C GLU A 163 30.08 -10.09 1.57
N LYS A 164 29.40 -10.85 0.71
CA LYS A 164 27.97 -10.71 0.49
C LYS A 164 27.25 -11.72 1.36
N ARG A 165 26.31 -11.26 2.18
CA ARG A 165 25.42 -12.09 2.99
C ARG A 165 23.98 -11.62 2.80
N ASP A 166 23.04 -12.53 2.99
CA ASP A 166 21.63 -12.17 3.13
C ASP A 166 21.42 -11.53 4.50
N ALA A 167 20.63 -10.46 4.54
CA ALA A 167 20.32 -9.70 5.74
C ALA A 167 18.86 -9.27 5.72
N ASP A 168 18.25 -9.22 6.90
CA ASP A 168 16.94 -8.62 7.06
C ASP A 168 17.08 -7.12 7.37
N ILE A 169 16.14 -6.28 6.95
CA ILE A 169 16.13 -4.85 7.29
C ILE A 169 16.11 -4.65 8.81
N LEU A 170 15.49 -5.57 9.55
CA LEU A 170 15.43 -5.58 11.00
C LEU A 170 16.80 -5.79 11.66
N ASP A 171 17.77 -6.37 10.93
CA ASP A 171 19.12 -6.62 11.42
C ASP A 171 19.99 -5.33 11.45
N ILE A 172 19.59 -4.30 10.70
CA ILE A 172 20.41 -3.08 10.54
C ILE A 172 20.53 -2.30 11.86
N ALA A 173 19.40 -2.01 12.51
CA ALA A 173 19.39 -1.24 13.76
C ALA A 173 20.20 -1.89 14.90
N PRO A 174 20.02 -3.19 15.25
CA PRO A 174 20.83 -3.82 16.29
C PRO A 174 22.32 -3.87 15.91
N THR A 175 22.65 -4.06 14.63
CA THR A 175 24.05 -4.02 14.15
C THR A 175 24.70 -2.66 14.38
N VAL A 176 24.02 -1.57 14.04
CA VAL A 176 24.55 -0.21 14.25
C VAL A 176 24.76 0.08 15.75
N LEU A 177 23.81 -0.31 16.60
CA LEU A 177 23.93 -0.13 18.06
C LEU A 177 25.10 -0.91 18.65
N ASP A 178 25.32 -2.15 18.22
CA ASP A 178 26.45 -2.98 18.65
C ASP A 178 27.79 -2.34 18.31
N ILE A 179 27.95 -1.86 17.06
CA ILE A 179 29.16 -1.18 16.60
C ILE A 179 29.44 0.10 17.40
N MET A 180 28.39 0.81 17.80
CA MET A 180 28.49 2.01 18.64
C MET A 180 28.74 1.70 20.12
N GLY A 181 28.74 0.43 20.54
CA GLY A 181 28.87 0.02 21.94
C GLY A 181 27.66 0.40 22.79
N LEU A 182 26.49 0.55 22.17
CA LEU A 182 25.24 0.91 22.84
C LEU A 182 24.41 -0.33 23.18
N ALA A 183 23.61 -0.25 24.24
CA ALA A 183 22.69 -1.32 24.61
C ALA A 183 21.62 -1.51 23.51
N ILE A 184 21.40 -2.75 23.10
CA ILE A 184 20.36 -3.12 22.13
C ILE A 184 19.03 -3.30 22.87
N PRO A 185 17.98 -2.55 22.52
CA PRO A 185 16.66 -2.72 23.14
C PRO A 185 16.11 -4.14 22.91
N PRO A 186 15.59 -4.84 23.94
CA PRO A 186 15.09 -6.22 23.81
C PRO A 186 13.94 -6.40 22.82
N ARG A 187 13.23 -5.31 22.48
CA ARG A 187 12.10 -5.31 21.55
C ARG A 187 12.50 -5.37 20.06
N LEU A 188 13.78 -5.16 19.74
CA LEU A 188 14.25 -5.27 18.36
C LEU A 188 14.31 -6.75 17.96
N LYS A 189 13.63 -7.12 16.86
CA LYS A 189 13.51 -8.52 16.40
C LYS A 189 14.71 -9.00 15.57
N GLY A 190 15.50 -8.09 15.01
CA GLY A 190 16.67 -8.45 14.20
C GLY A 190 17.88 -8.89 15.02
N LYS A 191 18.88 -9.44 14.33
CA LYS A 191 20.15 -9.90 14.92
C LYS A 191 21.30 -8.99 14.51
N VAL A 192 22.37 -9.00 15.31
CA VAL A 192 23.61 -8.31 14.97
C VAL A 192 24.32 -9.02 13.83
N LEU A 193 24.62 -8.30 12.76
CA LEU A 193 25.46 -8.73 11.65
C LEU A 193 26.91 -8.38 11.99
N ARG A 194 27.63 -9.32 12.60
CA ARG A 194 29.07 -9.12 12.83
C ARG A 194 29.81 -9.17 11.50
N PRO A 195 30.75 -8.25 11.23
CA PRO A 195 31.69 -8.35 10.11
C PRO A 195 32.34 -9.74 10.09
#